data_AF-A0A1C5XQ10-F1
#
_entry.id   AF-A0A1C5XQ10-F1
#
_cell.length_a   1.000
_cell.length_b   1.000
_cell.length_c   1.000
_cell.angle_alpha   90.00
_cell.angle_beta   90.00
_cell.angle_gamma   90.00
#
_symmetry.space_group_name_H-M   'P 1'
#
loop_
_entity.id
_entity.type
_entity.pdbx_description
1 polymer ?
#
loop_
_entity_poly.entity_id
_entity_poly.type
_entity_poly.pdbx_seq_one_letter_code
_entity_poly.pdbx_strand_id
1 'polypeptide(L)'
;MQFSEFFYFLKEKTIFVVYINNGGGETMETKIKPKRITDFKNDLVFKFMLSDLNDSRCYYLLKTIIEGITAIKCQELVVLNSEVVTMMKEKMDQFNEDEELVLAASKRQLVKIQHHQEKVRIRQEGKEEGLKEGELLKAKEKTLKLFNKLFPDENNQLLENLTLLQYDQIFDALLENKDLKTIKKIIGK
;
A
#
# COMPACT_ATOMS: atom_id res chain seq x y z
N MET A 1 4.45 -31.00 -17.13
CA MET A 1 3.44 -30.91 -16.06
C MET A 1 2.87 -32.31 -15.87
N GLN A 2 3.44 -33.12 -14.97
CA GLN A 2 2.98 -34.49 -14.74
C GLN A 2 1.63 -34.47 -14.01
N PHE A 3 0.68 -35.27 -14.49
CA PHE A 3 -0.67 -35.32 -13.96
C PHE A 3 -0.69 -36.07 -12.63
N SER A 4 -1.19 -35.42 -11.59
CA SER A 4 -1.57 -36.06 -10.34
C SER A 4 -2.99 -36.62 -10.45
N GLU A 5 -3.18 -37.85 -9.95
CA GLU A 5 -4.46 -38.54 -9.96
C GLU A 5 -4.98 -38.72 -8.54
N PHE A 6 -6.24 -38.38 -8.33
CA PHE A 6 -6.95 -38.61 -7.08
C PHE A 6 -7.81 -39.87 -7.22
N PHE A 7 -7.74 -40.73 -6.21
CA PHE A 7 -8.60 -41.90 -6.09
C PHE A 7 -9.42 -41.80 -4.82
N TYR A 8 -10.70 -42.12 -4.95
CA TYR A 8 -11.61 -42.26 -3.83
C TYR A 8 -12.03 -43.72 -3.78
N PHE A 9 -11.96 -44.33 -2.60
CA PHE A 9 -12.62 -45.61 -2.39
C PHE A 9 -13.48 -45.57 -1.14
N LEU A 10 -14.68 -46.14 -1.27
CA LEU A 10 -15.60 -46.31 -0.17
C LEU A 10 -15.35 -47.68 0.44
N LYS A 11 -15.12 -47.71 1.75
CA LYS A 11 -15.20 -48.92 2.56
C LYS A 11 -16.19 -48.63 3.68
N GLU A 12 -17.29 -49.38 3.71
CA GLU A 12 -18.41 -49.16 4.63
C GLU A 12 -19.03 -47.75 4.49
N LYS A 13 -18.72 -46.83 5.42
CA LYS A 13 -19.21 -45.43 5.48
C LYS A 13 -18.07 -44.39 5.47
N THR A 14 -16.85 -44.82 5.18
CA THR A 14 -15.65 -43.97 5.18
C THR A 14 -15.14 -43.82 3.75
N ILE A 15 -14.93 -42.57 3.33
CA ILE A 15 -14.29 -42.26 2.04
C ILE A 15 -12.81 -42.07 2.31
N PHE A 16 -12.01 -42.91 1.66
CA PHE A 16 -10.56 -42.77 1.66
C PHE A 16 -10.15 -42.01 0.42
N VAL A 17 -9.40 -40.92 0.61
CA VAL A 17 -8.81 -40.13 -0.46
C VAL A 17 -7.35 -40.51 -0.59
N VAL A 18 -6.98 -41.02 -1.76
CA VAL A 18 -5.59 -41.35 -2.12
C VAL A 18 -5.14 -40.39 -3.21
N TYR A 19 -4.08 -39.63 -2.93
CA TYR A 19 -3.39 -38.83 -3.93
C TYR A 19 -2.20 -39.62 -4.47
N ILE A 20 -2.09 -39.80 -5.78
CA ILE A 20 -0.92 -40.40 -6.42
C ILE A 20 -0.18 -39.33 -7.21
N ASN A 21 1.09 -39.13 -6.87
CA ASN A 21 2.01 -38.28 -7.62
C ASN A 21 2.77 -39.19 -8.60
N ASN A 22 2.49 -39.09 -9.91
CA ASN A 22 3.10 -39.97 -10.93
C ASN A 22 4.58 -39.64 -11.23
N GLY A 23 5.36 -39.29 -10.20
CA GLY A 23 6.76 -38.87 -10.28
C GLY A 23 7.79 -39.94 -9.89
N GLY A 24 7.38 -41.15 -9.50
CA GLY A 24 8.33 -42.24 -9.25
C GLY A 24 7.69 -43.48 -8.63
N GLY A 25 7.96 -44.63 -9.26
CA GLY A 25 8.05 -45.95 -8.61
C GLY A 25 6.78 -46.57 -8.02
N GLU A 26 6.35 -47.67 -8.63
CA GLU A 26 5.43 -48.70 -8.13
C GLU A 26 3.95 -48.30 -7.96
N THR A 27 3.18 -48.67 -8.97
CA THR A 27 1.74 -48.87 -8.90
C THR A 27 1.40 -49.85 -7.77
N MET A 28 0.91 -49.34 -6.64
CA MET A 28 0.20 -50.14 -5.64
C MET A 28 -1.08 -50.69 -6.28
N GLU A 29 -0.99 -51.83 -6.97
CA GLU A 29 -2.15 -52.65 -7.32
C GLU A 29 -2.79 -53.19 -6.03
N THR A 30 -3.57 -52.34 -5.36
CA THR A 30 -4.39 -52.79 -4.23
C THR A 30 -5.59 -53.53 -4.77
N LYS A 31 -5.68 -54.81 -4.37
CA LYS A 31 -6.74 -55.79 -4.64
C LYS A 31 -8.10 -55.37 -4.05
N ILE A 32 -8.61 -54.21 -4.44
CA ILE A 32 -9.96 -53.76 -4.16
C ILE A 32 -10.48 -53.33 -5.53
N LYS A 33 -11.60 -53.86 -6.02
CA LYS A 33 -12.23 -53.38 -7.26
C LYS A 33 -13.00 -52.10 -6.91
N PRO A 34 -12.43 -50.87 -6.99
CA PRO A 34 -13.16 -49.69 -6.58
C PRO A 34 -13.98 -49.26 -7.79
N LYS A 35 -15.19 -48.74 -7.55
CA LYS A 35 -15.90 -48.01 -8.60
C LYS A 35 -15.08 -46.72 -8.84
N ARG A 36 -14.18 -46.75 -9.84
CA ARG A 36 -13.30 -45.63 -10.19
C ARG A 36 -14.16 -44.41 -10.53
N ILE A 37 -14.09 -43.38 -9.71
CA ILE A 37 -14.59 -42.04 -10.02
C ILE A 37 -13.34 -41.15 -10.07
N THR A 38 -12.78 -40.98 -11.25
CA THR A 38 -11.68 -40.04 -11.51
C THR A 38 -12.31 -38.76 -12.07
N ASP A 39 -12.40 -37.71 -11.27
CA ASP A 39 -12.93 -36.44 -11.80
C ASP A 39 -12.18 -35.18 -11.38
N PHE A 40 -11.19 -35.27 -10.50
CA PHE A 40 -10.41 -34.10 -10.11
C PHE A 40 -8.99 -34.13 -10.67
N LYS A 41 -8.87 -33.84 -11.96
CA LYS A 41 -7.58 -33.41 -12.50
C LYS A 41 -7.35 -31.96 -12.06
N ASN A 42 -6.39 -31.76 -11.16
CA ASN A 42 -5.70 -30.48 -10.95
C ASN A 42 -6.50 -29.31 -10.32
N ASP A 43 -7.53 -29.54 -9.51
CA ASP A 43 -8.23 -28.42 -8.85
C ASP A 43 -7.38 -27.77 -7.74
N LEU A 44 -7.11 -26.46 -7.92
CA LEU A 44 -6.38 -25.61 -6.97
C LEU A 44 -7.11 -25.52 -5.63
N VAL A 45 -8.45 -25.53 -5.66
CA VAL A 45 -9.30 -25.46 -4.46
C VAL A 45 -9.11 -26.72 -3.60
N PHE A 46 -9.03 -27.89 -4.23
CA PHE A 46 -8.74 -29.14 -3.53
C PHE A 46 -7.35 -29.16 -2.90
N LYS A 47 -6.32 -28.67 -3.61
CA LYS A 47 -4.96 -28.59 -3.08
C LYS A 47 -4.88 -27.66 -1.88
N PHE A 48 -5.59 -26.53 -1.92
CA PHE A 48 -5.72 -25.59 -0.80
C PHE A 48 -6.45 -26.22 0.40
N MET A 49 -7.56 -26.94 0.18
CA MET A 49 -8.26 -27.61 1.28
C MET A 49 -7.42 -28.74 1.90
N LEU A 50 -6.52 -29.36 1.13
CA LEU A 50 -5.60 -30.39 1.62
C LEU A 50 -4.38 -29.81 2.36
N SER A 51 -3.96 -28.56 2.11
CA SER A 51 -2.82 -27.97 2.82
C SER A 51 -3.10 -27.73 4.31
N ASP A 52 -4.37 -27.63 4.70
CA ASP A 52 -4.78 -27.47 6.10
C ASP A 52 -6.03 -28.29 6.44
N LEU A 53 -5.85 -29.60 6.61
CA LEU A 53 -6.89 -30.52 7.08
C LEU A 53 -7.23 -30.36 8.58
N ASN A 54 -6.43 -29.61 9.33
CA ASN A 54 -6.72 -29.30 10.73
C ASN A 54 -7.73 -28.15 10.86
N ASP A 55 -7.88 -27.30 9.84
CA ASP A 55 -8.98 -26.35 9.76
C ASP A 55 -10.30 -27.08 9.50
N SER A 56 -11.18 -27.05 10.51
CA SER A 56 -12.54 -27.61 10.46
C SER A 56 -13.36 -27.16 9.24
N ARG A 57 -13.10 -25.97 8.70
CA ARG A 57 -13.80 -25.42 7.52
C ARG A 57 -13.31 -26.08 6.23
N CYS A 58 -12.00 -26.25 6.09
CA CYS A 58 -11.39 -26.96 4.96
C CYS A 58 -11.84 -28.42 4.94
N TYR A 59 -11.85 -29.07 6.11
CA TYR A 59 -12.38 -30.43 6.27
C TYR A 59 -13.86 -30.53 5.87
N TYR A 60 -14.71 -29.64 6.40
CA TYR A 60 -16.14 -29.63 6.10
C TYR A 60 -16.44 -29.37 4.62
N LEU A 61 -15.74 -28.43 4.00
CA LEU A 61 -15.92 -28.09 2.59
C LEU A 61 -15.47 -29.23 1.68
N LEU A 62 -14.31 -29.83 1.97
CA LEU A 62 -13.78 -30.98 1.24
C LEU A 62 -14.75 -32.16 1.33
N LYS A 63 -15.27 -32.44 2.53
CA LYS A 63 -16.31 -33.45 2.76
C LYS A 63 -17.57 -33.15 1.94
N THR A 64 -18.09 -31.92 2.02
CA THR A 64 -19.31 -31.51 1.30
C THR A 64 -19.18 -31.68 -0.21
N ILE A 65 -18.04 -31.28 -0.79
CA ILE A 65 -17.81 -31.39 -2.23
C ILE A 65 -17.72 -32.87 -2.65
N ILE A 66 -16.98 -33.68 -1.90
CA ILE A 66 -16.85 -35.11 -2.17
C ILE A 66 -18.22 -35.80 -2.08
N GLU A 67 -19.00 -35.52 -1.04
CA GLU A 67 -20.35 -36.08 -0.89
C GLU A 67 -21.29 -35.63 -2.02
N GLY A 68 -21.19 -34.36 -2.44
CA GLY A 68 -22.00 -33.82 -3.54
C GLY A 68 -21.71 -34.48 -4.89
N ILE A 69 -20.46 -34.80 -5.17
CA ILE A 69 -20.03 -35.34 -6.47
C ILE A 69 -20.17 -36.85 -6.53
N THR A 70 -19.84 -37.53 -5.44
CA THR A 70 -19.99 -38.98 -5.35
C THR A 70 -21.42 -39.40 -5.07
N ALA A 71 -22.28 -38.47 -4.62
CA ALA A 71 -23.61 -38.73 -4.08
C ALA A 71 -23.60 -39.74 -2.90
N ILE A 72 -22.45 -39.91 -2.24
CA ILE A 72 -22.24 -40.82 -1.12
C ILE A 72 -22.08 -39.97 0.14
N LYS A 73 -22.87 -40.25 1.18
CA LYS A 73 -22.67 -39.64 2.50
C LYS A 73 -21.58 -40.40 3.27
N CYS A 74 -20.59 -39.68 3.79
CA CYS A 74 -19.53 -40.26 4.60
C CYS A 74 -19.58 -39.74 6.05
N GLN A 75 -19.21 -40.59 6.99
CA GLN A 75 -19.08 -40.19 8.41
C GLN A 75 -17.71 -39.55 8.67
N GLU A 76 -16.68 -40.01 7.96
CA GLU A 76 -15.30 -39.61 8.15
C GLU A 76 -14.57 -39.57 6.80
N LEU A 77 -13.66 -38.59 6.68
CA LEU A 77 -12.75 -38.44 5.55
C LEU A 77 -11.33 -38.71 6.02
N VAL A 78 -10.68 -39.71 5.44
CA VAL A 78 -9.28 -40.04 5.74
C VAL A 78 -8.43 -39.83 4.50
N VAL A 79 -7.44 -38.95 4.59
CA VAL A 79 -6.47 -38.67 3.53
C VAL A 79 -5.24 -39.55 3.75
N LEU A 80 -5.02 -40.52 2.86
CA LEU A 80 -4.03 -41.58 3.04
C LEU A 80 -2.62 -41.25 2.53
N ASN A 81 -2.32 -39.98 2.22
CA ASN A 81 -0.99 -39.59 1.75
C ASN A 81 -0.50 -38.31 2.44
N SER A 82 0.10 -38.45 3.62
CA SER A 82 0.56 -37.35 4.49
C SER A 82 1.69 -36.52 3.87
N GLU A 83 2.54 -37.11 3.02
CA GLU A 83 3.64 -36.40 2.35
C GLU A 83 3.14 -35.26 1.45
N VAL A 84 1.96 -35.44 0.85
CA VAL A 84 1.34 -34.44 -0.03
C VAL A 84 0.78 -33.28 0.77
N VAL A 85 0.22 -33.55 1.95
CA VAL A 85 -0.27 -32.52 2.88
C VAL A 85 0.89 -31.66 3.34
N THR A 86 2.02 -32.27 3.73
CA THR A 86 3.25 -31.56 4.10
C THR A 86 3.78 -30.72 2.94
N MET A 87 3.91 -31.29 1.74
CA MET A 87 4.39 -30.56 0.56
C MET A 87 3.47 -29.38 0.16
N MET A 88 2.15 -29.53 0.29
CA MET A 88 1.22 -28.44 -0.02
C MET A 88 1.29 -27.33 1.02
N LYS A 89 1.50 -27.67 2.30
CA LYS A 89 1.73 -26.70 3.37
C LYS A 89 3.02 -25.90 3.14
N GLU A 90 4.13 -26.57 2.86
CA GLU A 90 5.41 -25.92 2.56
C GLU A 90 5.33 -24.97 1.36
N LYS A 91 4.61 -25.36 0.30
CA LYS A 91 4.37 -24.48 -0.85
C LYS A 91 3.54 -23.26 -0.47
N MET A 92 2.49 -23.44 0.33
CA MET A 92 1.66 -22.33 0.79
C MET A 92 2.46 -21.33 1.63
N ASP A 93 3.32 -21.83 2.52
CA ASP A 93 4.19 -21.01 3.36
C ASP A 93 5.19 -20.20 2.51
N GLN A 94 5.80 -20.82 1.49
CA GLN A 94 6.67 -20.13 0.52
C GLN A 94 5.92 -19.03 -0.25
N PHE A 95 4.69 -19.28 -0.70
CA PHE A 95 3.87 -18.27 -1.39
C PHE A 95 3.54 -17.08 -0.47
N ASN A 96 3.24 -17.33 0.80
CA ASN A 96 2.94 -16.27 1.77
C ASN A 96 4.17 -15.41 2.09
N GLU A 97 5.34 -16.03 2.22
CA GLU A 97 6.61 -15.32 2.42
C GLU A 97 6.95 -14.43 1.21
N ASP A 98 6.76 -14.94 -0.02
CA ASP A 98 6.94 -14.17 -1.25
C ASP A 98 6.00 -12.96 -1.31
N GLU A 99 4.73 -13.09 -0.90
CA GLU A 99 3.78 -11.97 -0.85
C GLU A 99 4.22 -10.90 0.16
N GLU A 100 4.67 -11.30 1.35
CA GLU A 100 5.17 -10.37 2.37
C GLU A 100 6.43 -9.62 1.89
N LEU A 101 7.34 -10.32 1.21
CA LEU A 101 8.54 -9.72 0.62
C LEU A 101 8.20 -8.72 -0.48
N VAL A 102 7.24 -9.03 -1.37
CA VAL A 102 6.75 -8.12 -2.41
C VAL A 102 6.08 -6.88 -1.78
N LEU A 103 5.28 -7.07 -0.74
CA LEU A 103 4.65 -5.97 0.00
C LEU A 103 5.70 -5.08 0.68
N ALA A 104 6.71 -5.67 1.31
CA ALA A 104 7.80 -4.94 1.94
C ALA A 104 8.63 -4.14 0.92
N ALA A 105 8.93 -4.71 -0.25
CA ALA A 105 9.61 -4.03 -1.34
C ALA A 105 8.79 -2.83 -1.85
N SER A 106 7.49 -3.02 -2.04
CA SER A 106 6.56 -1.97 -2.47
C SER A 106 6.48 -0.81 -1.47
N LYS A 107 6.34 -1.11 -0.17
CA LYS A 107 6.37 -0.12 0.92
C LYS A 107 7.68 0.69 0.92
N ARG A 108 8.82 0.02 0.74
CA ARG A 108 10.14 0.70 0.67
C ARG A 108 10.23 1.67 -0.51
N GLN A 109 9.68 1.33 -1.67
CA GLN A 109 9.66 2.23 -2.84
C GLN A 109 8.79 3.46 -2.59
N LEU A 110 7.61 3.29 -1.97
CA LEU A 110 6.73 4.41 -1.63
C LEU A 110 7.42 5.42 -0.70
N VAL A 111 8.12 4.95 0.34
CA VAL A 111 8.87 5.81 1.27
C VAL A 111 9.96 6.60 0.54
N LYS A 112 10.67 6.00 -0.42
CA LYS A 112 11.67 6.69 -1.25
C LYS A 112 11.04 7.81 -2.08
N ILE A 113 9.90 7.54 -2.70
CA ILE A 113 9.16 8.52 -3.52
C ILE A 113 8.71 9.69 -2.64
N GLN A 114 8.12 9.40 -1.48
CA GLN A 114 7.65 10.42 -0.53
C GLN A 114 8.80 11.32 -0.06
N HIS A 115 9.93 10.74 0.35
CA HIS A 115 11.09 11.52 0.75
C HIS A 115 11.64 12.41 -0.38
N HIS A 116 11.61 11.93 -1.62
CA HIS A 116 12.05 12.73 -2.75
C HIS A 116 11.10 13.91 -3.00
N GLN A 117 9.79 13.67 -3.00
CA GLN A 117 8.77 14.70 -3.15
C GLN A 117 8.86 15.76 -2.05
N GLU A 118 9.04 15.33 -0.80
CA GLU A 118 9.18 16.23 0.35
C GLU A 118 10.40 17.14 0.22
N LYS A 119 11.56 16.59 -0.19
CA LYS A 119 12.76 17.39 -0.44
C LYS A 119 12.55 18.44 -1.53
N VAL A 120 11.83 18.09 -2.60
CA VAL A 120 11.48 19.02 -3.67
C VAL A 120 10.56 20.12 -3.15
N ARG A 121 9.56 19.77 -2.33
CA ARG A 121 8.62 20.73 -1.74
C ARG A 121 9.33 21.74 -0.84
N ILE A 122 10.11 21.26 0.14
CA ILE A 122 10.86 22.13 1.07
C ILE A 122 11.78 23.09 0.31
N ARG A 123 12.45 22.62 -0.75
CA ARG A 123 13.31 23.47 -1.57
C ARG A 123 12.52 24.57 -2.28
N GLN A 124 11.34 24.23 -2.81
CA GLN A 124 10.51 25.18 -3.54
C GLN A 124 9.88 26.21 -2.60
N GLU A 125 9.36 25.76 -1.45
CA GLU A 125 8.82 26.61 -0.38
C GLU A 125 9.90 27.59 0.10
N GLY A 126 11.10 27.10 0.45
CA GLY A 126 12.20 27.97 0.89
C GLY A 126 12.66 28.97 -0.19
N LYS A 127 12.58 28.61 -1.47
CA LYS A 127 12.86 29.54 -2.57
C LYS A 127 11.79 30.62 -2.69
N GLU A 128 10.52 30.27 -2.54
CA GLU A 128 9.40 31.21 -2.63
C GLU A 128 9.37 32.15 -1.41
N GLU A 129 9.57 31.62 -0.21
CA GLU A 129 9.70 32.41 1.02
C GLU A 129 10.87 33.39 0.93
N GLY A 130 12.05 32.92 0.51
CA GLY A 130 13.22 33.79 0.34
C GLY A 130 13.01 34.88 -0.72
N LEU A 131 12.25 34.60 -1.79
CA LEU A 131 11.91 35.61 -2.79
C LEU A 131 10.97 36.67 -2.21
N LYS A 132 9.90 36.25 -1.52
CA LYS A 132 8.94 37.17 -0.87
C LYS A 132 9.62 38.04 0.18
N GLU A 133 10.47 37.45 1.01
CA GLU A 133 11.23 38.20 2.03
C GLU A 133 12.19 39.20 1.38
N GLY A 134 12.89 38.80 0.33
CA GLY A 134 13.79 39.68 -0.43
C GLY A 134 13.07 40.85 -1.10
N GLU A 135 11.90 40.62 -1.70
CA GLU A 135 11.07 41.66 -2.29
C GLU A 135 10.56 42.66 -1.24
N LEU A 136 10.08 42.15 -0.10
CA LEU A 136 9.62 42.98 1.02
C LEU A 136 10.75 43.84 1.59
N LEU A 137 11.94 43.25 1.80
CA LEU A 137 13.10 43.97 2.31
C LEU A 137 13.51 45.08 1.33
N LYS A 138 13.53 44.80 0.03
CA LYS A 138 13.86 45.78 -1.02
C LYS A 138 12.85 46.92 -1.07
N ALA A 139 11.55 46.63 -0.98
CA ALA A 139 10.50 47.64 -0.95
C ALA A 139 10.61 48.52 0.31
N LYS A 140 10.83 47.90 1.47
CA LYS A 140 11.09 48.59 2.74
C LYS A 140 12.28 49.53 2.63
N GLU A 141 13.44 49.03 2.18
CA GLU A 141 14.66 49.84 2.07
C GLU A 141 14.49 51.03 1.12
N LYS A 142 13.85 50.84 -0.03
CA LYS A 142 13.58 51.92 -0.99
C LYS A 142 12.68 53.00 -0.38
N THR A 143 11.59 52.57 0.25
CA THR A 143 10.62 53.47 0.90
C THR A 143 11.27 54.24 2.03
N LEU A 144 12.06 53.57 2.87
CA LEU A 144 12.76 54.18 4.00
C LEU A 144 13.77 55.23 3.55
N LYS A 145 14.54 54.96 2.49
CA LYS A 145 15.51 55.90 1.91
C LYS A 145 14.82 57.18 1.41
N LEU A 146 13.68 57.04 0.73
CA LEU A 146 12.93 58.20 0.22
C LEU A 146 12.22 58.96 1.34
N PHE A 147 11.61 58.25 2.30
CA PHE A 147 10.95 58.83 3.45
C PHE A 147 11.90 59.70 4.28
N ASN A 148 13.08 59.18 4.65
CA ASN A 148 14.08 59.94 5.41
C ASN A 148 14.59 61.20 4.67
N LYS A 149 14.56 61.19 3.34
CA LYS A 149 14.96 62.35 2.52
C LYS A 149 13.90 63.45 2.54
N LEU A 150 12.62 63.09 2.57
CA LEU A 150 11.50 64.02 2.54
C LEU A 150 11.08 64.46 3.95
N PHE A 151 11.27 63.61 4.97
CA PHE A 151 10.89 63.83 6.36
C PHE A 151 12.04 63.45 7.30
N PRO A 152 13.13 64.23 7.34
CA PRO A 152 14.32 63.92 8.14
C PRO A 152 14.08 63.92 9.65
N ASP A 153 13.07 64.64 10.12
CA ASP A 153 12.73 64.80 11.54
C ASP A 153 11.74 63.74 12.07
N GLU A 154 11.20 62.88 11.19
CA GLU A 154 10.20 61.87 11.55
C GLU A 154 10.83 60.50 11.85
N ASN A 155 10.23 59.74 12.78
CA ASN A 155 10.75 58.44 13.20
C ASN A 155 10.28 57.31 12.26
N ASN A 156 11.23 56.49 11.83
CA ASN A 156 11.02 55.34 10.96
C ASN A 156 10.19 54.19 11.56
N GLN A 157 9.94 54.17 12.87
CA GLN A 157 9.10 53.15 13.54
C GLN A 157 7.68 53.06 12.96
N LEU A 158 7.18 54.14 12.35
CA LEU A 158 5.86 54.12 11.68
C LEU A 158 5.84 53.25 10.41
N LEU A 159 7.01 53.00 9.81
CA LEU A 159 7.19 52.18 8.61
C LEU A 159 7.59 50.73 8.92
N GLU A 160 7.42 50.27 10.16
CA GLU A 160 7.67 48.87 10.53
C GLU A 160 6.41 48.00 10.42
N ASN A 161 6.63 46.70 10.16
CA ASN A 161 5.59 45.67 10.08
C ASN A 161 4.50 45.96 9.04
N LEU A 162 4.87 46.58 7.92
CA LEU A 162 3.99 46.83 6.79
C LEU A 162 4.07 45.68 5.78
N THR A 163 2.97 45.46 5.06
CA THR A 163 2.92 44.54 3.92
C THR A 163 3.61 45.12 2.70
N LEU A 164 3.98 44.27 1.73
CA LEU A 164 4.60 44.70 0.46
C LEU A 164 3.74 45.76 -0.25
N LEU A 165 2.42 45.54 -0.32
CA LEU A 165 1.47 46.47 -0.94
C LEU A 165 1.44 47.83 -0.24
N GLN A 166 1.53 47.85 1.10
CA GLN A 166 1.58 49.10 1.85
C GLN A 166 2.88 49.86 1.58
N TYR A 167 4.02 49.17 1.50
CA TYR A 167 5.28 49.83 1.12
C TYR A 167 5.19 50.44 -0.28
N ASP A 168 4.65 49.71 -1.25
CA ASP A 168 4.50 50.23 -2.62
C ASP A 168 3.58 51.46 -2.67
N GLN A 169 2.42 51.41 -1.99
CA GLN A 169 1.49 52.54 -1.92
C GLN A 169 2.10 53.77 -1.23
N ILE A 170 2.91 53.57 -0.19
CA ILE A 170 3.63 54.65 0.49
C ILE A 170 4.71 55.19 -0.42
N PHE A 171 5.46 54.32 -1.11
CA PHE A 171 6.50 54.74 -2.04
C PHE A 171 5.94 55.63 -3.15
N ASP A 172 4.81 55.25 -3.76
CA ASP A 172 4.14 56.06 -4.77
C ASP A 172 3.65 57.41 -4.22
N ALA A 173 3.07 57.40 -3.01
CA ALA A 173 2.67 58.64 -2.34
C ALA A 173 3.85 59.58 -2.04
N LEU A 174 5.01 59.02 -1.69
CA LEU A 174 6.26 59.76 -1.48
C LEU A 174 6.80 60.34 -2.80
N LEU A 175 6.72 59.61 -3.90
CA LEU A 175 7.11 60.11 -5.23
C LEU A 175 6.23 61.30 -5.66
N GLU A 176 4.94 61.27 -5.31
CA GLU A 176 3.99 62.36 -5.57
C GLU A 176 4.11 63.54 -4.57
N ASN A 177 5.09 63.51 -3.65
CA ASN A 177 5.28 64.50 -2.57
C ASN A 177 4.02 64.72 -1.71
N LYS A 178 3.23 63.66 -1.46
CA LYS A 178 2.07 63.74 -0.58
C LYS A 178 2.48 64.00 0.87
N ASP A 179 1.56 64.60 1.62
CA ASP A 179 1.78 64.91 3.02
C ASP A 179 1.82 63.68 3.93
N LEU A 180 2.37 63.88 5.13
CA LEU A 180 2.51 62.84 6.14
C LEU A 180 1.15 62.30 6.64
N LYS A 181 0.07 63.10 6.59
CA LYS A 181 -1.27 62.64 7.00
C LYS A 181 -1.79 61.56 6.07
N THR A 182 -1.54 61.71 4.77
CA THR A 182 -1.93 60.75 3.75
C THR A 182 -1.15 59.45 3.90
N ILE A 183 0.14 59.52 4.20
CA ILE A 183 0.99 58.36 4.47
C ILE A 183 0.52 57.61 5.73
N LYS A 184 0.22 58.31 6.83
CA LYS A 184 -0.31 57.71 8.07
C LYS A 184 -1.65 56.99 7.82
N LYS A 185 -2.51 57.57 6.98
CA LYS A 185 -3.78 56.94 6.56
C LYS A 185 -3.59 55.61 5.83
N ILE A 186 -2.57 55.48 4.97
CA ILE A 186 -2.25 54.22 4.25
C ILE A 186 -1.75 53.14 5.22
N ILE A 187 -1.03 53.54 6.26
CA ILE A 187 -0.55 52.64 7.32
C ILE A 187 -1.70 52.15 8.21
N GLY A 188 -2.82 52.87 8.24
CA GLY A 188 -3.96 52.58 9.11
C GLY A 188 -3.70 52.96 10.58
N LYS A 189 -2.77 53.88 10.81
CA LYS A 189 -2.41 54.44 12.12
C LYS A 189 -2.71 55.92 12.20
#